data_AF-J0URP2-F1
#
_entry.id   AF-J0URP2-F1
#
_cell.length_a   1.000
_cell.length_b   1.000
_cell.length_c   1.000
_cell.angle_alpha   90.00
_cell.angle_beta   90.00
_cell.angle_gamma   90.00
#
_symmetry.space_group_name_H-M   'P 1'
#
loop_
_entity.id
_entity.type
_entity.pdbx_description
1 polymer ?
#
loop_
_entity_poly.entity_id
_entity_poly.type
_entity_poly.pdbx_seq_one_letter_code
_entity_poly.pdbx_strand_id
1 'polypeptide(L)'
;MAQRKNLSKKLRFEVFKRDDFTCQYCGKKAPDVVLEVDHIEPVAKGGTNEITNLITACFECNRGKSDKRISDDATVRKQMNELEQLNARREQIEMVFKWKEELLKIDDNAVTKLIQIIETEYLHNGKRATEVGRNSIKQAYKKYGLNIVLEAIKTSFERYEDDEKAFDMIIKIAYYIKNPAPEYVRQSYYLRGILRHRLVYVNDQKAIALLQTNLNFWEYEDIKDLCLTAKNWSEFQEESEKWIEEAADNVKNGKKDS
;
A
#
# COMPACT_ATOMS: atom_id res chain seq x y z
N MET A 1 42.53 -1.35 56.25
CA MET A 1 41.29 -1.90 55.66
C MET A 1 40.47 -0.74 55.12
N ALA A 2 40.23 -0.65 53.81
CA ALA A 2 39.47 0.46 53.23
C ALA A 2 38.01 0.40 53.67
N GLN A 3 37.51 1.48 54.27
CA GLN A 3 36.15 1.58 54.81
C GLN A 3 35.14 1.56 53.64
N ARG A 4 34.24 0.57 53.61
CA ARG A 4 33.25 0.40 52.53
C ARG A 4 32.24 1.55 52.59
N LYS A 5 32.40 2.57 51.74
CA LYS A 5 31.41 3.65 51.60
C LYS A 5 30.14 3.12 50.94
N ASN A 6 29.00 3.31 51.59
CA ASN A 6 27.70 2.90 51.07
C ASN A 6 27.34 3.68 49.79
N LEU A 7 26.92 2.96 48.74
CA LEU A 7 26.38 3.55 47.51
C LEU A 7 25.07 4.28 47.80
N SER A 8 24.90 5.49 47.25
CA SER A 8 23.66 6.25 47.40
C SER A 8 22.50 5.56 46.65
N LYS A 9 21.27 5.73 47.14
CA LYS A 9 20.07 5.16 46.48
C LYS A 9 19.93 5.67 45.03
N LYS A 10 20.25 6.95 44.80
CA LYS A 10 20.24 7.58 43.48
C LYS A 10 21.20 6.88 42.51
N LEU A 11 22.45 6.66 42.93
CA LEU A 11 23.47 6.02 42.10
C LEU A 11 23.10 4.57 41.78
N ARG A 12 22.53 3.83 42.75
CA ARG A 12 22.03 2.47 42.49
C ARG A 12 20.94 2.44 41.43
N PHE A 13 20.00 3.37 41.52
CA PHE A 13 18.93 3.49 40.53
C PHE A 13 19.46 3.88 39.15
N GLU A 14 20.44 4.78 39.06
CA GLU A 14 21.08 5.15 37.79
C GLU A 14 21.79 3.98 37.13
N VAL A 15 22.46 3.12 37.90
CA VAL A 15 23.09 1.89 37.40
C VAL A 15 22.02 0.91 36.88
N PHE A 16 20.95 0.67 37.65
CA PHE A 16 19.85 -0.20 37.20
C PHE A 16 19.17 0.32 35.95
N LYS A 17 18.94 1.63 35.86
CA LYS A 17 18.33 2.26 34.68
C LYS A 17 19.23 2.16 33.45
N ARG A 18 20.54 2.38 33.59
CA ARG A 18 21.52 2.25 32.50
C ARG A 18 21.50 0.83 31.92
N ASP A 19 21.41 -0.16 32.80
CA ASP A 19 21.49 -1.58 32.47
C ASP A 19 20.12 -2.19 32.16
N ASP A 20 19.09 -1.35 31.93
CA ASP A 20 17.71 -1.76 31.63
C ASP A 20 17.16 -2.82 32.60
N PHE A 21 17.46 -2.66 33.90
CA PHE A 21 17.08 -3.59 34.97
C PHE A 21 17.41 -5.06 34.64
N THR A 22 18.56 -5.25 33.97
CA THR A 22 19.03 -6.55 33.48
C THR A 22 20.36 -6.89 34.12
N CYS A 23 20.49 -8.11 34.66
CA CYS A 23 21.77 -8.63 35.13
C CYS A 23 22.76 -8.67 33.95
N GLN A 24 23.85 -7.92 34.07
CA GLN A 24 24.88 -7.82 33.02
C GLN A 24 25.72 -9.11 32.89
N TYR A 25 25.58 -10.04 33.82
CA TYR A 25 26.26 -11.35 33.77
C TYR A 25 25.45 -12.43 33.04
N CYS A 26 24.17 -12.57 33.36
CA CYS A 26 23.36 -13.69 32.87
C CYS A 26 22.15 -13.26 32.03
N GLY A 27 21.90 -11.96 31.88
CA GLY A 27 20.78 -11.44 31.10
C GLY A 27 19.40 -11.58 31.75
N LYS A 28 19.28 -12.19 32.94
CA LYS A 28 18.01 -12.25 33.69
C LYS A 28 17.57 -10.84 34.13
N LYS A 29 16.26 -10.55 34.06
CA LYS A 29 15.67 -9.24 34.41
C LYS A 29 14.83 -9.29 35.69
N ALA A 30 14.61 -8.14 36.33
CA ALA A 30 13.60 -8.02 37.38
C ALA A 30 12.18 -8.11 36.77
N PRO A 31 11.18 -8.67 37.48
CA PRO A 31 11.21 -9.13 38.88
C PRO A 31 11.66 -10.60 39.06
N ASP A 32 11.96 -11.32 37.97
CA ASP A 32 12.30 -12.76 38.02
C ASP A 32 13.56 -13.06 38.84
N VAL A 33 14.43 -12.06 39.01
CA VAL A 33 15.61 -12.11 39.88
C VAL A 33 15.75 -10.86 40.74
N VAL A 34 16.31 -11.04 41.93
CA VAL A 34 16.73 -9.94 42.80
C VAL A 34 18.01 -9.33 42.24
N LEU A 35 17.97 -8.03 41.91
CA LEU A 35 19.10 -7.28 41.36
C LEU A 35 19.83 -6.49 42.43
N GLU A 36 21.15 -6.48 42.33
CA GLU A 36 22.08 -5.75 43.17
C GLU A 36 23.09 -5.00 42.30
N VAL A 37 23.71 -3.97 42.87
CA VAL A 37 24.83 -3.28 42.22
C VAL A 37 26.13 -3.96 42.64
N ASP A 38 26.89 -4.39 41.65
CA ASP A 38 28.19 -5.03 41.82
C ASP A 38 29.30 -4.14 41.24
N HIS A 39 30.50 -4.24 41.82
CA HIS A 39 31.69 -3.51 41.40
C HIS A 39 32.47 -4.34 40.39
N ILE A 40 32.74 -3.80 39.19
CA ILE A 40 33.56 -4.50 38.18
C ILE A 40 34.94 -4.84 38.76
N GLU A 41 35.63 -3.82 39.29
CA GLU A 41 36.82 -3.99 40.14
C GLU A 41 36.38 -4.05 41.61
N PRO A 42 36.65 -5.15 42.35
CA PRO A 42 36.29 -5.24 43.76
C PRO A 42 36.89 -4.11 44.61
N VAL A 43 36.14 -3.63 45.60
CA VAL A 43 36.61 -2.60 46.55
C VAL A 43 37.91 -3.03 47.26
N ALA A 44 38.08 -4.32 47.53
CA ALA A 44 39.29 -4.89 48.13
C ALA A 44 40.55 -4.72 47.24
N LYS A 45 40.37 -4.57 45.92
CA LYS A 45 41.42 -4.35 44.92
C LYS A 45 41.50 -2.90 44.44
N GLY A 46 40.86 -1.97 45.16
CA GLY A 46 40.91 -0.53 44.89
C GLY A 46 39.77 0.01 44.01
N GLY A 47 38.73 -0.79 43.74
CA GLY A 47 37.58 -0.35 42.95
C GLY A 47 36.84 0.86 43.53
N THR A 48 36.48 1.79 42.64
CA THR A 48 35.77 3.04 42.99
C THR A 48 34.25 2.86 42.97
N ASN A 49 33.52 3.79 43.57
CA ASN A 49 32.06 3.90 43.46
C ASN A 49 31.63 4.72 42.22
N GLU A 50 32.51 4.91 41.25
CA GLU A 50 32.14 5.59 40.00
C GLU A 50 31.20 4.71 39.18
N ILE A 51 30.23 5.32 38.51
CA ILE A 51 29.21 4.61 37.73
C ILE A 51 29.82 3.67 36.67
N THR A 52 31.01 4.01 36.16
CA THR A 52 31.81 3.21 35.21
C THR A 52 32.35 1.91 35.81
N ASN A 53 32.55 1.86 37.14
CA ASN A 53 32.99 0.67 37.86
C ASN A 53 31.81 -0.10 38.51
N LEU A 54 30.56 0.29 38.23
CA LEU A 54 29.36 -0.32 38.79
C LEU A 54 28.51 -0.94 37.68
N ILE A 55 27.96 -2.13 37.93
CA ILE A 55 27.03 -2.83 37.04
C ILE A 55 25.89 -3.48 37.81
N THR A 56 24.81 -3.78 37.10
CA THR A 56 23.67 -4.51 37.61
C THR A 56 23.94 -6.01 37.55
N ALA A 57 23.81 -6.71 38.68
CA ALA A 57 24.01 -8.14 38.80
C ALA A 57 22.83 -8.78 39.55
N CYS A 58 22.41 -10.00 39.19
CA CYS A 58 21.47 -10.74 40.04
C CYS A 58 22.19 -11.29 41.27
N PHE A 59 21.44 -11.54 42.34
CA PHE A 59 21.95 -12.07 43.60
C PHE A 59 22.79 -13.35 43.43
N GLU A 60 22.37 -14.25 42.53
CA GLU A 60 23.10 -15.49 42.21
C GLU A 60 24.48 -15.20 41.59
N CYS A 61 24.53 -14.32 40.57
CA CYS A 61 25.77 -13.94 39.89
C CYS A 61 26.71 -13.15 40.80
N ASN A 62 26.18 -12.22 41.60
CA ASN A 62 26.96 -11.39 42.51
C ASN A 62 27.68 -12.26 43.57
N ARG A 63 26.97 -13.26 44.13
CA ARG A 63 27.55 -14.20 45.08
C ARG A 63 28.52 -15.21 44.43
N GLY A 64 28.22 -15.65 43.22
CA GLY A 64 29.09 -16.57 42.47
C GLY A 64 30.45 -15.94 42.10
N LYS A 65 30.50 -14.61 41.94
CA LYS A 65 31.71 -13.86 41.57
C LYS A 65 32.68 -13.65 42.75
N SER A 66 32.18 -13.37 43.96
CA SER A 66 33.03 -13.02 45.13
C SER A 66 34.08 -11.94 44.78
N ASP A 67 35.38 -12.22 44.89
CA ASP A 67 36.51 -11.32 44.62
C ASP A 67 37.17 -11.54 43.24
N LYS A 68 36.54 -12.35 42.37
CA LYS A 68 37.04 -12.67 41.03
C LYS A 68 36.62 -11.59 40.03
N ARG A 69 37.57 -11.15 39.20
CA ARG A 69 37.28 -10.27 38.05
C ARG A 69 36.47 -11.08 37.02
N ILE A 70 35.61 -10.38 36.28
CA ILE A 70 34.77 -10.96 35.21
C ILE A 70 35.71 -11.63 34.21
N SER A 71 35.62 -12.96 34.04
CA SER A 71 36.38 -13.64 32.99
C SER A 71 35.71 -13.41 31.64
N ASP A 72 36.51 -13.19 30.61
CA ASP A 72 36.12 -12.87 29.23
C ASP A 72 35.09 -13.82 28.61
N ASP A 73 34.95 -15.05 29.12
CA ASP A 73 34.12 -16.13 28.56
C ASP A 73 32.61 -15.82 28.50
N ALA A 74 32.06 -15.10 29.48
CA ALA A 74 30.63 -14.75 29.48
C ALA A 74 30.30 -13.64 28.46
N THR A 75 31.20 -12.68 28.30
CA THR A 75 31.09 -11.60 27.32
C THR A 75 31.19 -12.16 25.89
N VAL A 76 32.14 -13.09 25.67
CA VAL A 76 32.32 -13.77 24.38
C VAL A 76 31.06 -14.54 23.97
N ARG A 77 30.42 -15.29 24.90
CA ARG A 77 29.17 -16.01 24.59
C ARG A 77 28.03 -15.08 24.19
N LYS A 78 27.88 -13.94 24.86
CA LYS A 78 26.86 -12.95 24.50
C LYS A 78 27.09 -12.38 23.10
N GLN A 79 28.35 -12.03 22.79
CA GLN A 79 28.74 -11.55 21.45
C GLN A 79 28.52 -12.61 20.36
N MET A 80 28.80 -13.88 20.65
CA MET A 80 28.55 -14.99 19.71
C MET A 80 27.06 -15.18 19.42
N ASN A 81 26.21 -15.14 20.46
CA ASN A 81 24.76 -15.23 20.28
C ASN A 81 24.20 -14.02 19.49
N GLU A 82 24.69 -12.81 19.74
CA GLU A 82 24.33 -11.62 18.97
C GLU A 82 24.77 -11.75 17.51
N LEU A 83 25.98 -12.27 17.25
CA LEU A 83 26.49 -12.50 15.90
C LEU A 83 25.67 -13.57 15.15
N GLU A 84 25.27 -14.65 15.84
CA GLU A 84 24.41 -15.68 15.27
C GLU A 84 23.03 -15.12 14.89
N GLN A 85 22.43 -14.29 15.75
CA GLN A 85 21.18 -13.61 15.43
C GLN A 85 21.32 -12.66 14.23
N LEU A 86 22.44 -11.93 14.14
CA LEU A 86 22.72 -11.05 13.01
C LEU A 86 22.91 -11.86 11.70
N ASN A 87 23.59 -12.99 11.76
CA ASN A 87 23.75 -13.89 10.61
C ASN A 87 22.41 -14.49 10.17
N ALA A 88 21.58 -14.98 11.10
CA ALA A 88 20.24 -15.47 10.79
C ALA A 88 19.36 -14.39 10.15
N ARG A 89 19.43 -13.15 10.64
CA ARG A 89 18.73 -12.01 10.05
C ARG A 89 19.25 -11.67 8.65
N ARG A 90 20.57 -11.76 8.43
CA ARG A 90 21.18 -11.58 7.13
C ARG A 90 20.71 -12.65 6.13
N GLU A 91 20.71 -13.92 6.52
CA GLU A 91 20.22 -15.03 5.70
C GLU A 91 18.75 -14.84 5.32
N GLN A 92 17.90 -14.39 6.26
CA GLN A 92 16.51 -14.04 5.96
C GLN A 92 16.40 -12.93 4.92
N ILE A 93 17.20 -11.87 5.03
CA ILE A 93 17.22 -10.78 4.06
C ILE A 93 17.66 -11.30 2.69
N GLU A 94 18.75 -12.08 2.62
CA GLU A 94 19.25 -12.68 1.37
C GLU A 94 18.18 -13.56 0.70
N MET A 95 17.41 -14.33 1.48
CA MET A 95 16.30 -15.13 0.96
C MET A 95 15.17 -14.26 0.37
N VAL A 96 14.78 -13.17 1.05
CA VAL A 96 13.78 -12.22 0.54
C VAL A 96 14.23 -11.58 -0.78
N PHE A 97 15.51 -11.22 -0.89
CA PHE A 97 16.07 -10.69 -2.14
C PHE A 97 15.99 -11.71 -3.27
N LYS A 98 16.38 -12.97 -3.02
CA LYS A 98 16.28 -14.04 -4.01
C LYS A 98 14.84 -14.26 -4.49
N TRP A 99 13.87 -14.25 -3.58
CA TRP A 99 12.46 -14.36 -3.96
C TRP A 99 11.98 -13.17 -4.80
N LYS A 100 12.42 -11.96 -4.45
CA LYS A 100 12.10 -10.76 -5.22
C LYS A 100 12.65 -10.82 -6.63
N GLU A 101 13.88 -11.31 -6.82
CA GLU A 101 14.47 -11.52 -8.15
C GLU A 101 13.65 -12.52 -8.99
N GLU A 102 13.21 -13.63 -8.40
CA GLU A 102 12.36 -14.61 -9.10
C GLU A 102 10.99 -14.03 -9.46
N LEU A 103 10.38 -13.23 -8.59
CA LEU A 103 9.12 -12.52 -8.89
C LEU A 103 9.30 -11.54 -10.07
N LEU A 104 10.39 -10.79 -10.10
CA LEU A 104 10.68 -9.87 -11.21
C LEU A 104 10.83 -10.63 -12.54
N LYS A 105 11.43 -11.82 -12.54
CA LYS A 105 11.53 -12.66 -13.74
C LYS A 105 10.15 -13.13 -14.23
N ILE A 106 9.22 -13.42 -13.33
CA ILE A 106 7.84 -13.79 -13.69
C ILE A 106 7.15 -12.62 -14.38
N ASP A 107 7.30 -11.40 -13.83
CA ASP A 107 6.73 -10.19 -14.41
C ASP A 107 7.30 -9.88 -15.80
N ASP A 108 8.63 -9.95 -15.97
CA ASP A 108 9.28 -9.72 -17.27
C ASP A 108 8.90 -10.78 -18.32
N ASN A 109 8.73 -12.03 -17.90
CA ASN A 109 8.22 -13.11 -18.76
C ASN A 109 6.77 -12.85 -19.18
N ALA A 110 5.92 -12.38 -18.27
CA ALA A 110 4.54 -12.02 -18.57
C ALA A 110 4.47 -10.88 -19.59
N VAL A 111 5.25 -9.81 -19.43
CA VAL A 111 5.32 -8.70 -20.40
C VAL A 111 5.81 -9.18 -21.77
N THR A 112 6.81 -10.07 -21.79
CA THR A 112 7.33 -10.65 -23.04
C THR A 112 6.25 -11.46 -23.76
N LYS A 113 5.49 -12.29 -23.04
CA LYS A 113 4.36 -13.03 -23.60
C LYS A 113 3.26 -12.12 -24.11
N LEU A 114 2.94 -11.04 -23.40
CA LEU A 114 1.97 -10.04 -23.86
C LEU A 114 2.39 -9.40 -25.18
N ILE A 115 3.66 -9.02 -25.31
CA ILE A 115 4.19 -8.46 -26.55
C ILE A 115 4.13 -9.50 -27.67
N GLN A 116 4.47 -10.75 -27.38
CA GLN A 116 4.40 -11.83 -28.36
C GLN A 116 2.96 -12.07 -28.86
N ILE A 117 1.97 -12.01 -27.96
CA ILE A 117 0.54 -12.06 -28.32
C ILE A 117 0.21 -10.90 -29.26
N ILE A 118 0.58 -9.66 -28.92
CA ILE A 118 0.34 -8.50 -29.76
C ILE A 118 0.94 -8.66 -31.16
N GLU A 119 2.21 -9.07 -31.22
CA GLU A 119 2.94 -9.27 -32.47
C GLU A 119 2.40 -10.41 -33.34
N THR A 120 1.74 -11.40 -32.74
CA THR A 120 1.23 -12.58 -33.46
C THR A 120 -0.22 -12.39 -33.88
N GLU A 121 -1.06 -11.79 -33.03
CA GLU A 121 -2.51 -11.74 -33.22
C GLU A 121 -2.98 -10.42 -33.84
N TYR A 122 -2.30 -9.30 -33.56
CA TYR A 122 -2.78 -7.97 -33.93
C TYR A 122 -1.86 -7.24 -34.93
N LEU A 123 -0.54 -7.45 -34.84
CA LEU A 123 0.39 -6.89 -35.82
C LEU A 123 0.60 -7.86 -36.98
N HIS A 124 0.28 -7.42 -38.19
CA HIS A 124 0.41 -8.25 -39.39
C HIS A 124 1.66 -7.89 -40.22
N ASN A 125 1.98 -8.72 -41.21
CA ASN A 125 3.08 -8.52 -42.16
C ASN A 125 4.48 -8.46 -41.51
N GLY A 126 4.68 -9.19 -40.41
CA GLY A 126 5.98 -9.25 -39.72
C GLY A 126 6.34 -7.98 -38.95
N LYS A 127 5.38 -7.06 -38.77
CA LYS A 127 5.55 -5.90 -37.89
C LYS A 127 5.85 -6.34 -36.45
N ARG A 128 6.64 -5.53 -35.75
CA ARG A 128 7.05 -5.78 -34.36
C ARG A 128 6.66 -4.60 -33.51
N ALA A 129 6.40 -4.85 -32.23
CA ALA A 129 6.13 -3.78 -31.28
C ALA A 129 7.36 -2.87 -31.18
N THR A 130 7.14 -1.57 -31.35
CA THR A 130 8.16 -0.53 -31.15
C THR A 130 8.59 -0.48 -29.69
N GLU A 131 9.74 0.13 -29.40
CA GLU A 131 10.22 0.25 -28.01
C GLU A 131 9.25 1.05 -27.13
N VAL A 132 8.60 2.08 -27.69
CA VAL A 132 7.53 2.85 -27.04
C VAL A 132 6.32 1.97 -26.73
N GLY A 133 5.87 1.15 -27.70
CA GLY A 133 4.77 0.20 -27.50
C GLY A 133 5.09 -0.82 -26.40
N ARG A 134 6.29 -1.42 -26.43
CA ARG A 134 6.76 -2.36 -25.39
C ARG A 134 6.77 -1.72 -24.00
N ASN A 135 7.28 -0.50 -23.89
CA ASN A 135 7.30 0.24 -22.63
C ASN A 135 5.88 0.56 -22.12
N SER A 136 4.94 0.84 -23.02
CA SER A 136 3.53 1.05 -22.68
C SER A 136 2.89 -0.22 -22.10
N ILE A 137 3.17 -1.40 -22.67
CA ILE A 137 2.72 -2.69 -22.11
C ILE A 137 3.33 -2.93 -20.73
N LYS A 138 4.64 -2.69 -20.57
CA LYS A 138 5.33 -2.82 -19.29
C LYS A 138 4.70 -1.92 -18.21
N GLN A 139 4.43 -0.66 -18.55
CA GLN A 139 3.79 0.29 -17.64
C GLN A 139 2.36 -0.12 -17.29
N ALA A 140 1.58 -0.56 -18.28
CA ALA A 140 0.22 -1.03 -18.09
C ALA A 140 0.20 -2.27 -17.17
N TYR A 141 1.06 -3.25 -17.43
CA TYR A 141 1.17 -4.48 -16.64
C TYR A 141 1.50 -4.17 -15.18
N LYS A 142 2.52 -3.34 -14.93
CA LYS A 142 2.92 -2.97 -13.57
C LYS A 142 1.80 -2.24 -12.80
N LYS A 143 0.94 -1.48 -13.49
CA LYS A 143 -0.11 -0.67 -12.86
C LYS A 143 -1.44 -1.41 -12.68
N TYR A 144 -1.78 -2.31 -13.61
CA TYR A 144 -3.11 -2.90 -13.71
C TYR A 144 -3.11 -4.44 -13.63
N GLY A 145 -1.96 -5.09 -13.77
CA GLY A 145 -1.84 -6.55 -13.77
C GLY A 145 -2.27 -7.20 -15.08
N LEU A 146 -2.05 -8.52 -15.18
CA LEU A 146 -2.18 -9.29 -16.42
C LEU A 146 -3.59 -9.20 -17.04
N ASN A 147 -4.63 -9.52 -16.26
CA ASN A 147 -5.99 -9.71 -16.78
C ASN A 147 -6.55 -8.42 -17.40
N ILE A 148 -6.41 -7.30 -16.69
CA ILE A 148 -6.89 -5.99 -17.17
C ILE A 148 -6.13 -5.58 -18.43
N VAL A 149 -4.82 -5.84 -18.50
CA VAL A 149 -4.01 -5.47 -19.66
C VAL A 149 -4.34 -6.32 -20.88
N LEU A 150 -4.59 -7.62 -20.72
CA LEU A 150 -5.06 -8.48 -21.82
C LEU A 150 -6.36 -7.96 -22.43
N GLU A 151 -7.34 -7.62 -21.58
CA GLU A 151 -8.62 -7.07 -22.03
C GLU A 151 -8.44 -5.70 -22.69
N ALA A 152 -7.57 -4.85 -22.14
CA ALA A 152 -7.25 -3.54 -22.70
C ALA A 152 -6.56 -3.63 -24.06
N ILE A 153 -5.61 -4.57 -24.23
CA ILE A 153 -4.94 -4.84 -25.51
C ILE A 153 -5.99 -5.20 -26.56
N LYS A 154 -6.81 -6.22 -26.29
CA LYS A 154 -7.86 -6.66 -27.21
C LYS A 154 -8.76 -5.50 -27.61
N THR A 155 -9.30 -4.80 -26.62
CA THR A 155 -10.22 -3.66 -26.84
C THR A 155 -9.57 -2.54 -27.65
N SER A 156 -8.26 -2.29 -27.45
CA SER A 156 -7.55 -1.22 -28.16
C SER A 156 -7.31 -1.57 -29.62
N PHE A 157 -6.71 -2.75 -29.88
CA PHE A 157 -6.37 -3.17 -31.23
C PHE A 157 -7.59 -3.55 -32.09
N GLU A 158 -8.71 -3.95 -31.48
CA GLU A 158 -9.99 -4.10 -32.21
C GLU A 158 -10.62 -2.76 -32.59
N ARG A 159 -10.27 -1.67 -31.88
CA ARG A 159 -10.89 -0.35 -32.05
C ARG A 159 -10.10 0.59 -32.95
N TYR A 160 -8.78 0.44 -33.00
CA TYR A 160 -7.89 1.36 -33.72
C TYR A 160 -7.09 0.62 -34.77
N GLU A 161 -7.24 1.03 -36.04
CA GLU A 161 -6.45 0.48 -37.16
C GLU A 161 -4.98 0.93 -37.15
N ASP A 162 -4.70 2.07 -36.51
CA ASP A 162 -3.35 2.60 -36.35
C ASP A 162 -2.67 1.96 -35.14
N ASP A 163 -1.58 1.22 -35.40
CA ASP A 163 -0.85 0.44 -34.39
C ASP A 163 -0.33 1.32 -33.24
N GLU A 164 0.21 2.51 -33.55
CA GLU A 164 0.78 3.41 -32.53
C GLU A 164 -0.31 3.94 -31.61
N LYS A 165 -1.44 4.38 -32.20
CA LYS A 165 -2.62 4.80 -31.45
C LYS A 165 -3.22 3.67 -30.64
N ALA A 166 -3.22 2.44 -31.16
CA ALA A 166 -3.66 1.28 -30.42
C ALA A 166 -2.80 1.08 -29.16
N PHE A 167 -1.47 1.19 -29.25
CA PHE A 167 -0.59 1.13 -28.07
C PHE A 167 -0.87 2.25 -27.07
N ASP A 168 -0.97 3.50 -27.53
CA ASP A 168 -1.19 4.68 -26.67
C ASP A 168 -2.48 4.57 -25.85
N MET A 169 -3.52 3.96 -26.43
CA MET A 169 -4.82 3.84 -25.80
C MET A 169 -4.92 2.74 -24.74
N ILE A 170 -3.99 1.78 -24.70
CA ILE A 170 -4.03 0.63 -23.77
C ILE A 170 -4.10 1.08 -22.31
N ILE A 171 -3.25 2.03 -21.90
CA ILE A 171 -3.22 2.50 -20.50
C ILE A 171 -4.54 3.18 -20.11
N LYS A 172 -5.12 3.94 -21.03
CA LYS A 172 -6.39 4.64 -20.82
C LYS A 172 -7.55 3.66 -20.77
N ILE A 173 -7.56 2.65 -21.63
CA ILE A 173 -8.58 1.60 -21.62
C ILE A 173 -8.47 0.76 -20.34
N ALA A 174 -7.26 0.35 -19.95
CA ALA A 174 -7.00 -0.37 -18.70
C ALA A 174 -7.47 0.40 -17.47
N TYR A 175 -7.33 1.73 -17.46
CA TYR A 175 -7.88 2.58 -16.41
C TYR A 175 -9.41 2.46 -16.30
N TYR A 176 -10.13 2.51 -17.42
CA TYR A 176 -11.60 2.42 -17.42
C TYR A 176 -12.14 1.02 -17.14
N ILE A 177 -11.39 -0.02 -17.52
CA ILE A 177 -11.71 -1.41 -17.13
C ILE A 177 -11.59 -1.56 -15.61
N LYS A 178 -10.49 -1.06 -15.03
CA LYS A 178 -10.27 -1.11 -13.57
C LYS A 178 -11.26 -0.23 -12.79
N ASN A 179 -11.65 0.90 -13.35
CA ASN A 179 -12.52 1.88 -12.72
C ASN A 179 -13.76 2.10 -13.61
N PRO A 180 -14.70 1.13 -13.63
CA PRO A 180 -15.90 1.28 -14.44
C PRO A 180 -16.68 2.50 -13.97
N ALA A 181 -17.14 3.31 -14.92
CA ALA A 181 -18.01 4.42 -14.61
C ALA A 181 -19.28 3.90 -13.90
N PRO A 182 -19.82 4.62 -12.91
CA PRO A 182 -21.09 4.28 -12.30
C PRO A 182 -22.19 4.08 -13.33
N GLU A 183 -23.18 3.25 -13.01
CA GLU A 183 -24.22 2.87 -13.97
C GLU A 183 -24.96 4.08 -14.54
N TYR A 184 -25.36 5.02 -13.69
CA TYR A 184 -26.01 6.26 -14.12
C TYR A 184 -25.16 7.10 -15.08
N VAL A 185 -23.82 7.07 -14.94
CA VAL A 185 -22.91 7.75 -15.86
C VAL A 185 -22.95 7.07 -17.22
N ARG A 186 -22.88 5.74 -17.28
CA ARG A 186 -22.98 4.98 -18.54
C ARG A 186 -24.33 5.20 -19.22
N GLN A 187 -25.42 5.14 -18.45
CA GLN A 187 -26.77 5.40 -18.93
C GLN A 187 -26.91 6.81 -19.49
N SER A 188 -26.35 7.83 -18.82
CA SER A 188 -26.40 9.21 -19.32
C SER A 188 -25.78 9.38 -20.71
N TYR A 189 -24.70 8.67 -21.03
CA TYR A 189 -24.09 8.73 -22.36
C TYR A 189 -24.96 8.11 -23.44
N TYR A 190 -25.64 7.01 -23.12
CA TYR A 190 -26.58 6.35 -24.02
C TYR A 190 -27.81 7.24 -24.29
N LEU A 191 -28.42 7.77 -23.24
CA LEU A 191 -29.59 8.66 -23.32
C LEU A 191 -29.27 9.94 -24.10
N ARG A 192 -28.11 10.55 -23.86
CA ARG A 192 -27.60 11.67 -24.67
C ARG A 192 -27.44 11.29 -26.15
N GLY A 193 -27.06 10.04 -26.44
CA GLY A 193 -27.03 9.50 -27.81
C GLY A 193 -28.41 9.55 -28.47
N ILE A 194 -29.47 9.13 -27.77
CA ILE A 194 -30.86 9.22 -28.25
C ILE A 194 -31.21 10.68 -28.60
N LEU A 195 -30.92 11.62 -27.69
CA LEU A 195 -31.19 13.04 -27.91
C LEU A 195 -30.47 13.55 -29.17
N ARG A 196 -29.18 13.24 -29.34
CA ARG A 196 -28.40 13.66 -30.52
C ARG A 196 -28.93 13.10 -31.84
N HIS A 197 -29.46 11.88 -31.82
CA HIS A 197 -30.02 11.27 -33.02
C HIS A 197 -31.40 11.83 -33.38
N ARG A 198 -32.20 12.24 -32.40
CA ARG A 198 -33.57 12.71 -32.62
C ARG A 198 -33.68 14.22 -32.80
N LEU A 199 -32.93 15.00 -32.02
CA LEU A 199 -33.10 16.44 -31.93
C LEU A 199 -32.12 17.17 -32.85
N VAL A 200 -32.59 18.27 -33.46
CA VAL A 200 -31.80 19.10 -34.40
C VAL A 200 -30.57 19.72 -33.73
N TYR A 201 -30.70 20.09 -32.46
CA TYR A 201 -29.64 20.66 -31.66
C TYR A 201 -29.68 20.02 -30.27
N VAL A 202 -28.51 19.77 -29.68
CA VAL A 202 -28.35 19.29 -28.31
C VAL A 202 -27.09 19.93 -27.73
N ASN A 203 -27.18 20.49 -26.54
CA ASN A 203 -25.98 20.86 -25.78
C ASN A 203 -25.48 19.62 -25.02
N ASP A 204 -24.48 18.93 -25.56
CA ASP A 204 -23.94 17.67 -25.00
C ASP A 204 -23.59 17.77 -23.50
N GLN A 205 -22.94 18.86 -23.09
CA GLN A 205 -22.47 19.04 -21.71
C GLN A 205 -23.65 19.23 -20.76
N LYS A 206 -24.61 20.09 -21.13
CA LYS A 206 -25.82 20.32 -20.33
C LYS A 206 -26.71 19.08 -20.31
N ALA A 207 -26.80 18.34 -21.42
CA ALA A 207 -27.57 17.09 -21.50
C ALA A 207 -27.04 16.05 -20.52
N ILE A 208 -25.72 15.82 -20.50
CA ILE A 208 -25.11 14.88 -19.55
C ILE A 208 -25.39 15.30 -18.10
N ALA A 209 -25.23 16.59 -17.77
CA ALA A 209 -25.47 17.08 -16.42
C ALA A 209 -26.93 16.85 -15.97
N LEU A 210 -27.90 17.16 -16.83
CA LEU A 210 -29.32 16.96 -16.55
C LEU A 210 -29.67 15.48 -16.42
N LEU A 211 -29.19 14.64 -17.33
CA LEU A 211 -29.43 13.20 -17.32
C LEU A 211 -28.83 12.53 -16.08
N GLN A 212 -27.58 12.85 -15.75
CA GLN A 212 -26.93 12.31 -14.55
C GLN A 212 -27.62 12.76 -13.27
N THR A 213 -28.08 14.02 -13.21
CA THR A 213 -28.81 14.51 -12.04
C THR A 213 -30.13 13.78 -11.90
N ASN A 214 -30.93 13.70 -12.97
CA ASN A 214 -32.22 12.99 -12.95
C ASN A 214 -32.06 11.49 -12.63
N LEU A 215 -31.03 10.81 -13.14
CA LEU A 215 -30.77 9.39 -12.85
C LEU A 215 -30.43 9.11 -11.37
N ASN A 216 -30.20 10.13 -10.54
CA ASN A 216 -30.08 9.95 -9.09
C ASN A 216 -31.44 9.91 -8.37
N PHE A 217 -32.52 10.33 -9.03
CA PHE A 217 -33.84 10.51 -8.43
C PHE A 217 -34.94 9.73 -9.13
N TRP A 218 -34.77 9.44 -10.43
CA TRP A 218 -35.78 8.84 -11.28
C TRP A 218 -35.25 7.58 -11.96
N GLU A 219 -36.14 6.65 -12.27
CA GLU A 219 -35.78 5.38 -12.92
C GLU A 219 -35.32 5.61 -14.36
N TYR A 220 -34.43 4.74 -14.81
CA TYR A 220 -33.81 4.85 -16.14
C TYR A 220 -34.84 4.90 -17.28
N GLU A 221 -35.90 4.09 -17.20
CA GLU A 221 -36.92 4.02 -18.26
C GLU A 221 -37.77 5.29 -18.34
N ASP A 222 -38.03 5.99 -17.23
CA ASP A 222 -38.78 7.25 -17.24
C ASP A 222 -37.98 8.37 -17.94
N ILE A 223 -36.69 8.45 -17.64
CA ILE A 223 -35.79 9.43 -18.27
C ILE A 223 -35.57 9.08 -19.75
N LYS A 224 -35.54 7.78 -20.07
CA LYS A 224 -35.48 7.32 -21.46
C LYS A 224 -36.73 7.70 -22.24
N ASP A 225 -37.91 7.57 -21.65
CA ASP A 225 -39.16 8.02 -22.26
C ASP A 225 -39.15 9.53 -22.49
N LEU A 226 -38.69 10.32 -21.51
CA LEU A 226 -38.49 11.77 -21.69
C LEU A 226 -37.57 12.09 -22.88
N CYS A 227 -36.46 11.36 -23.03
CA CYS A 227 -35.55 11.51 -24.18
C CYS A 227 -36.19 11.12 -25.53
N LEU A 228 -37.15 10.18 -25.52
CA LEU A 228 -37.86 9.69 -26.71
C LEU A 228 -39.09 10.53 -27.07
N THR A 229 -39.63 11.30 -26.14
CA THR A 229 -40.87 12.08 -26.34
C THR A 229 -40.62 13.57 -26.56
N ALA A 230 -39.55 14.13 -26.00
CA ALA A 230 -39.18 15.53 -26.22
C ALA A 230 -39.08 15.86 -27.72
N LYS A 231 -39.69 16.98 -28.15
CA LYS A 231 -39.75 17.44 -29.55
C LYS A 231 -38.53 18.27 -29.95
N ASN A 232 -37.94 18.99 -28.99
CA ASN A 232 -36.76 19.82 -29.21
C ASN A 232 -35.92 19.92 -27.93
N TRP A 233 -34.74 20.53 -28.06
CA TRP A 233 -33.79 20.71 -26.94
C TRP A 233 -34.37 21.49 -25.78
N SER A 234 -35.09 22.58 -26.07
CA SER A 234 -35.65 23.44 -25.02
C SER A 234 -36.69 22.70 -24.20
N GLU A 235 -37.60 21.96 -24.84
CA GLU A 235 -38.61 21.14 -24.14
C GLU A 235 -37.95 20.06 -23.27
N PHE A 236 -36.95 19.33 -23.80
CA PHE A 236 -36.20 18.36 -23.00
C PHE A 236 -35.55 19.03 -21.77
N GLN A 237 -34.94 20.19 -21.97
CA GLN A 237 -34.24 20.90 -20.92
C GLN A 237 -35.20 21.38 -19.83
N GLU A 238 -36.31 22.01 -20.21
CA GLU A 238 -37.33 22.53 -19.29
C GLU A 238 -37.97 21.40 -18.47
N GLU A 239 -38.37 20.31 -19.12
CA GLU A 239 -38.95 19.15 -18.42
C GLU A 239 -37.92 18.48 -17.49
N SER A 240 -36.67 18.34 -17.93
CA SER A 240 -35.60 17.78 -17.09
C SER A 240 -35.30 18.64 -15.87
N GLU A 241 -35.30 19.97 -16.02
CA GLU A 241 -35.07 20.92 -14.91
C GLU A 241 -36.24 20.86 -13.92
N LYS A 242 -37.48 20.78 -14.42
CA LYS A 242 -38.67 20.62 -13.59
C LYS A 242 -38.67 19.34 -12.76
N TRP A 243 -38.30 18.20 -13.36
CA TRP A 243 -38.18 16.92 -12.63
C TRP A 243 -37.14 16.97 -11.51
N ILE A 244 -36.05 17.72 -11.70
CA ILE A 244 -35.02 17.92 -10.66
C ILE A 244 -35.58 18.78 -9.52
N GLU A 245 -36.33 19.84 -9.83
CA GLU A 245 -36.99 20.68 -8.82
C GLU A 245 -38.01 19.88 -8.00
N GLU A 246 -38.84 19.07 -8.67
CA GLU A 246 -39.81 18.17 -8.02
C GLU A 246 -39.11 17.17 -7.07
N ALA A 247 -38.00 16.57 -7.51
CA ALA A 247 -37.21 15.68 -6.67
C ALA A 247 -36.60 16.41 -5.45
N ALA A 248 -36.06 17.62 -5.64
CA ALA A 248 -35.50 18.42 -4.56
C ALA A 248 -36.55 18.82 -3.51
N ASP A 249 -37.77 19.14 -3.94
CA ASP A 249 -38.87 19.47 -3.03
C ASP A 249 -39.39 18.23 -2.29
N ASN A 250 -39.44 17.07 -2.94
CA ASN A 250 -39.81 15.81 -2.27
C ASN A 250 -38.82 15.44 -1.16
N VAL A 251 -37.51 15.64 -1.39
CA VAL A 251 -36.46 15.42 -0.38
C VAL A 251 -36.58 16.40 0.79
N LYS A 252 -36.83 17.68 0.54
CA LYS A 252 -37.03 18.69 1.60
C LYS A 252 -38.28 18.44 2.43
N ASN A 253 -39.34 17.95 1.81
CA ASN A 253 -40.63 17.71 2.45
C ASN A 253 -40.74 16.33 3.13
N GLY A 254 -39.65 15.56 3.20
CA GLY A 254 -39.55 14.39 4.07
C GLY A 254 -40.39 13.19 3.67
N LYS A 255 -40.78 13.06 2.40
CA LYS A 255 -41.33 11.79 1.88
C LYS A 255 -40.18 10.78 1.73
N LYS A 256 -39.80 10.16 2.84
CA LYS A 256 -39.24 8.80 2.81
C LYS A 256 -40.38 7.90 2.40
N ASP A 257 -40.47 7.58 1.11
CA ASP A 257 -41.30 6.47 0.69
C ASP A 257 -40.71 5.19 1.31
N SER A 258 -41.58 4.56 2.10
CA SER A 258 -41.49 3.26 2.74
C SER A 258 -41.40 2.12 1.75
#